data_AF-A0A935VD57-F1
#
_entry.id   AF-A0A935VD57-F1
#
_cell.length_a   1.000
_cell.length_b   1.000
_cell.length_c   1.000
_cell.angle_alpha   90.00
_cell.angle_beta   90.00
_cell.angle_gamma   90.00
#
_symmetry.space_group_name_H-M   'P 1'
#
loop_
_entity.id
_entity.type
_entity.pdbx_description
1 polymer ?
#
loop_
_entity_poly.entity_id
_entity_poly.type
_entity_poly.pdbx_seq_one_letter_code
_entity_poly.pdbx_strand_id
1 'polypeptide(L)'
;MKKTNYPKLCSILGSFVVLMAIVLLAETLGVAQSSPQMANQPGSPAGSYRLGDLDTINLFSGNVNISLPLVGLNGRGQSGGAVAMTIDNQWRLDELSAYQFKLSNHLADSLVAVGHVRVSSTLASTNEACLEDPIYWYVYALRIVVVEPDGTETTLVDPVTKGVQFQQCGYVAYNYGTTFQSTDGSFTTFVSDSNVTGFNGEPLLGVGATGYLFTGDGGKARVQDGKFIWRIDRNGNKTEFTYDSSIDFRQLPTGNSDNGFQWQGDQYSI
;
A
#
# COMPACT_ATOMS: atom_id res chain seq x y z
N MET A 1 50.52 -31.60 70.94
CA MET A 1 50.05 -31.66 69.54
C MET A 1 48.53 -31.55 69.53
N LYS A 2 47.97 -30.40 69.13
CA LYS A 2 46.52 -30.19 69.01
C LYS A 2 46.11 -30.40 67.54
N LYS A 3 45.31 -31.44 67.26
CA LYS A 3 44.66 -31.64 65.96
C LYS A 3 43.41 -30.76 65.91
N THR A 4 43.45 -29.69 65.11
CA THR A 4 42.29 -28.86 64.83
C THR A 4 41.51 -29.45 63.65
N ASN A 5 40.29 -29.91 63.93
CA ASN A 5 39.34 -30.44 62.95
C ASN A 5 38.63 -29.28 62.25
N TYR A 6 38.83 -29.10 60.94
CA TYR A 6 38.07 -28.16 60.09
C TYR A 6 37.21 -28.85 59.01
N PRO A 7 36.32 -29.81 59.33
CA PRO A 7 35.51 -30.46 58.30
C PRO A 7 34.31 -29.62 57.81
N LYS A 8 33.95 -28.51 58.48
CA LYS A 8 32.72 -27.76 58.15
C LYS A 8 32.92 -26.55 57.23
N LEU A 9 34.14 -25.99 57.14
CA LEU A 9 34.38 -24.80 56.32
C LEU A 9 34.48 -25.12 54.81
N CYS A 10 34.99 -26.30 54.45
CA CYS A 10 35.12 -26.72 53.05
C CYS A 10 33.76 -26.97 52.36
N SER A 11 32.74 -27.38 53.12
CA SER A 11 31.41 -27.69 52.57
C SER A 11 30.64 -26.43 52.16
N ILE A 12 30.79 -25.33 52.92
CA ILE A 12 30.07 -24.08 52.65
C ILE A 12 30.66 -23.36 51.43
N LEU A 13 31.99 -23.37 51.27
CA LEU A 13 32.66 -22.81 50.10
C LEU A 13 32.32 -23.58 48.81
N GLY A 14 32.22 -24.91 48.88
CA GLY A 14 31.80 -25.72 47.72
C GLY A 14 30.38 -25.40 47.26
N SER A 15 29.45 -25.21 48.18
CA SER A 15 28.04 -24.90 47.85
C SER A 15 27.89 -23.52 47.21
N PHE A 16 28.68 -22.52 47.64
CA PHE A 16 28.62 -21.16 47.07
C PHE A 16 29.14 -21.11 45.63
N VAL A 17 30.18 -21.87 45.31
CA VAL A 17 30.74 -21.95 43.95
C VAL A 17 29.76 -22.63 42.99
N VAL A 18 29.05 -23.68 43.43
CA VAL A 18 28.02 -24.34 42.62
C VAL A 18 26.81 -23.41 42.38
N LEU A 19 26.36 -22.67 43.40
CA LEU A 19 25.26 -21.72 43.24
C LEU A 19 25.62 -20.59 42.27
N MET A 20 26.85 -20.08 42.33
CA MET A 20 27.33 -19.03 41.43
C MET A 20 27.48 -19.53 39.99
N ALA A 21 27.88 -20.79 39.78
CA ALA A 21 27.91 -21.41 38.45
C ALA A 21 26.51 -21.60 37.84
N ILE A 22 25.49 -21.90 38.65
CA ILE A 22 24.09 -22.02 38.18
C ILE A 22 23.55 -20.65 37.75
N VAL A 23 23.88 -19.56 38.46
CA VAL A 23 23.47 -18.20 38.07
C VAL A 23 24.16 -17.77 36.77
N LEU A 24 25.46 -18.10 36.59
CA LEU A 24 26.20 -17.79 35.37
C LEU A 24 25.71 -18.60 34.14
N LEU A 25 25.23 -19.83 34.34
CA LEU A 25 24.64 -20.64 33.25
C LEU A 25 23.25 -20.14 32.83
N ALA A 26 22.49 -19.51 33.73
CA ALA A 26 21.16 -18.98 33.44
C ALA A 26 21.18 -17.80 32.44
N GLU A 27 22.28 -17.06 32.36
CA GLU A 27 22.40 -15.91 31.44
C GLU A 27 22.72 -16.34 29.98
N THR A 28 23.13 -17.58 29.75
CA THR A 28 23.52 -18.07 28.41
C THR A 28 22.37 -18.67 27.59
N LEU A 29 21.18 -18.84 28.16
CA LEU A 29 19.97 -19.29 27.45
C LEU A 29 19.07 -18.14 26.96
N GLY A 30 19.51 -16.88 27.13
CA GLY A 30 18.73 -15.69 26.78
C GLY A 30 19.03 -15.04 25.43
N VAL A 31 19.88 -15.64 24.58
CA VAL A 31 20.27 -15.03 23.28
C VAL A 31 20.05 -16.00 22.12
N ALA A 32 18.78 -16.35 21.90
CA ALA A 32 18.32 -16.99 20.65
C ALA A 32 17.07 -16.31 20.06
N GLN A 33 16.78 -15.06 20.46
CA GLN A 33 15.68 -14.27 19.89
C GLN A 33 16.18 -12.90 19.43
N SER A 34 17.21 -12.87 18.59
CA SER A 34 17.51 -11.70 17.75
C SER A 34 17.10 -11.97 16.30
N SER A 35 15.81 -12.21 16.08
CA SER A 35 15.02 -11.48 15.07
C SER A 35 13.56 -11.96 15.04
N PRO A 36 12.60 -11.20 15.59
CA PRO A 36 11.23 -11.28 15.11
C PRO A 36 11.13 -10.38 13.87
N GLN A 37 11.84 -10.71 12.78
CA GLN A 37 11.54 -10.08 11.49
C GLN A 37 10.18 -10.55 10.94
N MET A 38 9.71 -11.74 11.33
CA MET A 38 8.42 -12.28 10.89
C MET A 38 7.20 -11.78 11.69
N ALA A 39 7.35 -11.33 12.94
CA ALA A 39 6.21 -10.81 13.72
C ALA A 39 5.92 -9.31 13.45
N ASN A 40 6.85 -8.63 12.75
CA ASN A 40 6.83 -7.19 12.50
C ASN A 40 6.68 -6.82 11.03
N GLN A 41 6.60 -7.78 10.11
CA GLN A 41 6.08 -7.51 8.78
C GLN A 41 4.55 -7.66 8.85
N PRO A 42 3.77 -6.62 8.50
CA PRO A 42 2.39 -6.84 8.08
C PRO A 42 2.43 -8.00 7.08
N GLY A 43 1.68 -9.07 7.34
CA GLY A 43 1.57 -10.16 6.36
C GLY A 43 1.17 -9.52 5.03
N SER A 44 1.89 -9.85 3.95
CA SER A 44 1.55 -9.34 2.63
C SER A 44 0.05 -9.57 2.40
N PRO A 45 -0.73 -8.54 2.03
CA PRO A 45 -2.13 -8.68 1.60
C PRO A 45 -2.34 -10.00 0.87
N ALA A 46 -3.30 -10.81 1.34
CA ALA A 46 -3.55 -12.09 0.74
C ALA A 46 -3.81 -11.88 -0.76
N GLY A 47 -2.99 -12.51 -1.61
CA GLY A 47 -3.06 -12.35 -3.06
C GLY A 47 -1.96 -11.49 -3.70
N SER A 48 -1.19 -10.72 -2.93
CA SER A 48 0.00 -10.04 -3.43
C SER A 48 1.25 -10.90 -3.18
N TYR A 49 1.98 -11.22 -4.24
CA TYR A 49 3.17 -12.06 -4.20
C TYR A 49 4.37 -11.30 -4.77
N ARG A 50 5.45 -11.24 -3.99
CA ARG A 50 6.73 -10.73 -4.50
C ARG A 50 7.33 -11.76 -5.45
N LEU A 51 7.63 -11.35 -6.68
CA LEU A 51 8.32 -12.19 -7.67
C LEU A 51 9.85 -12.03 -7.56
N GLY A 52 10.30 -10.90 -7.02
CA GLY A 52 11.69 -10.57 -6.73
C GLY A 52 11.80 -9.37 -5.79
N ASP A 53 12.95 -8.68 -5.85
CA ASP A 53 13.22 -7.53 -4.98
C ASP A 53 12.45 -6.27 -5.42
N LEU A 54 12.11 -6.18 -6.70
CA LEU A 54 11.57 -4.98 -7.34
C LEU A 54 10.11 -5.11 -7.78
N ASP A 55 9.53 -6.30 -7.75
CA ASP A 55 8.22 -6.55 -8.35
C ASP A 55 7.28 -7.36 -7.46
N THR A 56 6.01 -6.99 -7.55
CA THR A 56 4.90 -7.61 -6.83
C THR A 56 3.75 -7.82 -7.81
N ILE A 57 3.19 -9.03 -7.84
CA ILE A 57 1.97 -9.36 -8.59
C ILE A 57 0.81 -9.53 -7.63
N ASN A 58 -0.34 -8.92 -7.95
CA ASN A 58 -1.58 -9.20 -7.26
C ASN A 58 -2.42 -10.18 -8.09
N LEU A 59 -2.63 -11.40 -7.60
CA LEU A 59 -3.36 -12.45 -8.33
C LEU A 59 -4.88 -12.18 -8.44
N PHE A 60 -5.43 -11.30 -7.60
CA PHE A 60 -6.85 -10.95 -7.65
C PHE A 60 -7.13 -9.83 -8.65
N SER A 61 -6.24 -8.85 -8.77
CA SER A 61 -6.37 -7.76 -9.74
C SER A 61 -5.67 -8.05 -11.07
N GLY A 62 -4.68 -8.95 -11.09
CA GLY A 62 -3.79 -9.17 -12.23
C GLY A 62 -2.74 -8.07 -12.42
N ASN A 63 -2.66 -7.11 -11.50
CA ASN A 63 -1.71 -6.00 -11.59
C ASN A 63 -0.29 -6.48 -11.28
N VAL A 64 0.68 -5.92 -11.99
CA VAL A 64 2.11 -6.04 -11.69
C VAL A 64 2.63 -4.66 -11.32
N ASN A 65 3.18 -4.56 -10.12
CA ASN A 65 3.76 -3.33 -9.60
C ASN A 65 5.28 -3.48 -9.54
N ILE A 66 5.99 -2.45 -10.01
CA ILE A 66 7.44 -2.35 -9.84
C ILE A 66 7.71 -1.30 -8.76
N SER A 67 8.33 -1.70 -7.65
CA SER A 67 8.79 -0.81 -6.58
C SER A 67 10.31 -0.70 -6.65
N LEU A 68 10.80 0.51 -6.97
CA LEU A 68 12.22 0.84 -6.93
C LEU A 68 12.50 1.67 -5.67
N PRO A 69 13.17 1.11 -4.64
CA PRO A 69 13.57 1.86 -3.47
C PRO A 69 14.58 2.94 -3.87
N LEU A 70 14.23 4.21 -3.65
CA LEU A 70 15.12 5.34 -3.94
C LEU A 70 16.00 5.65 -2.74
N VAL A 71 15.38 5.73 -1.55
CA VAL A 71 16.06 6.08 -0.30
C VAL A 71 15.43 5.31 0.86
N GLY A 72 16.26 4.59 1.61
CA GLY A 72 15.88 4.06 2.92
C GLY A 72 15.84 5.16 3.96
N LEU A 73 14.70 5.35 4.61
CA LEU A 73 14.55 6.24 5.75
C LEU A 73 14.98 5.48 7.00
N ASN A 74 16.06 5.91 7.62
CA ASN A 74 16.45 5.40 8.93
C ASN A 74 15.48 5.96 9.98
N GLY A 75 14.80 5.07 10.71
CA GLY A 75 13.85 5.43 11.75
C GLY A 75 13.95 4.51 12.96
N ARG A 76 13.26 4.86 14.05
CA ARG A 76 13.12 3.97 15.22
C ARG A 76 11.91 3.06 15.01
N GLY A 77 12.04 1.77 15.29
CA GLY A 77 10.93 0.81 15.13
C GLY A 77 10.50 0.66 13.66
N GLN A 78 9.18 0.67 13.41
CA GLN A 78 8.59 0.54 12.08
C GLN A 78 8.50 1.87 11.31
N SER A 79 8.96 2.98 11.91
CA SER A 79 9.04 4.29 11.25
C SER A 79 10.11 4.36 10.15
N GLY A 80 11.04 3.39 10.12
CA GLY A 80 11.97 3.23 9.02
C GLY A 80 11.25 2.68 7.79
N GLY A 81 10.92 3.56 6.84
CA GLY A 81 10.32 3.20 5.56
C GLY A 81 11.32 3.34 4.41
N ALA A 82 10.93 2.95 3.20
CA ALA A 82 11.64 3.35 1.99
C ALA A 82 10.77 4.37 1.24
N VAL A 83 11.39 5.44 0.76
CA VAL A 83 10.81 6.20 -0.35
C VAL A 83 11.06 5.37 -1.59
N ALA A 84 9.99 4.87 -2.18
CA ALA A 84 10.05 4.08 -3.39
C ALA A 84 9.32 4.79 -4.53
N MET A 85 9.82 4.57 -5.74
CA MET A 85 9.07 4.81 -6.96
C MET A 85 8.27 3.55 -7.24
N THR A 86 6.94 3.64 -7.15
CA THR A 86 6.04 2.55 -7.52
C THR A 86 5.44 2.82 -8.89
N ILE A 87 5.77 1.97 -9.85
CA ILE A 87 5.12 1.94 -11.16
C ILE A 87 4.00 0.91 -11.07
N ASP A 88 2.78 1.41 -10.91
CA ASP A 88 1.53 0.66 -11.03
C ASP A 88 0.99 0.91 -12.44
N ASN A 89 1.21 -0.06 -13.34
CA ASN A 89 0.65 -0.02 -14.68
C ASN A 89 -0.58 -0.92 -14.73
N GLN A 90 -1.75 -0.29 -14.79
CA GLN A 90 -2.98 -0.99 -15.12
C GLN A 90 -3.22 -0.93 -16.62
N TRP A 91 -3.30 -2.10 -17.24
CA TRP A 91 -3.78 -2.22 -18.60
C TRP A 91 -5.30 -2.37 -18.55
N ARG A 92 -6.03 -1.33 -18.95
CA ARG A 92 -7.48 -1.41 -19.16
C ARG A 92 -7.72 -1.62 -20.65
N LEU A 93 -8.42 -2.71 -20.98
CA LEU A 93 -8.95 -2.91 -22.32
C LEU A 93 -10.26 -2.10 -22.40
N ASP A 94 -10.18 -0.91 -22.98
CA ASP A 94 -11.39 -0.16 -23.33
C ASP A 94 -11.89 -0.67 -24.69
N GLU A 95 -13.02 -1.38 -24.67
CA GLU A 95 -13.73 -1.74 -25.89
C GLU A 95 -14.47 -0.50 -26.41
N LEU A 96 -13.82 0.25 -27.30
CA LEU A 96 -14.50 1.28 -28.08
C LEU A 96 -15.16 0.59 -29.27
N SER A 97 -16.36 1.04 -29.63
CA SER A 97 -17.18 0.47 -30.72
C SER A 97 -16.37 -0.07 -31.91
N ALA A 98 -16.61 -1.34 -32.24
CA ALA A 98 -16.19 -2.16 -33.40
C ALA A 98 -14.72 -2.17 -33.87
N TYR A 99 -13.89 -1.13 -33.75
CA TYR A 99 -12.55 -1.12 -34.37
C TYR A 99 -11.48 -0.26 -33.69
N GLN A 100 -11.64 0.12 -32.42
CA GLN A 100 -10.58 0.87 -31.71
C GLN A 100 -10.36 0.32 -30.30
N PHE A 101 -9.12 -0.07 -30.02
CA PHE A 101 -8.68 -0.33 -28.65
C PHE A 101 -7.95 0.91 -28.16
N LYS A 102 -8.43 1.54 -27.09
CA LYS A 102 -7.63 2.53 -26.37
C LYS A 102 -6.95 1.80 -25.23
N LEU A 103 -5.63 1.70 -25.29
CA LEU A 103 -4.85 1.45 -24.10
C LEU A 103 -4.82 2.73 -23.28
N SER A 104 -5.64 2.79 -22.24
CA SER A 104 -5.55 3.85 -21.24
C SER A 104 -4.57 3.40 -20.16
N ASN A 105 -3.32 3.87 -20.27
CA ASN A 105 -2.39 3.79 -19.14
C ASN A 105 -2.88 4.80 -18.10
N HIS A 106 -3.49 4.32 -17.03
CA HIS A 106 -3.65 5.13 -15.84
C HIS A 106 -2.28 5.19 -15.17
N LEU A 107 -1.40 6.06 -15.68
CA LEU A 107 -0.22 6.45 -14.91
C LEU A 107 -0.79 7.09 -13.66
N ALA A 108 -0.71 6.39 -12.53
CA ALA A 108 -0.86 7.03 -11.24
C ALA A 108 0.04 8.27 -11.27
N ASP A 109 -0.51 9.41 -10.89
CA ASP A 109 0.08 10.76 -10.88
C ASP A 109 1.21 10.88 -9.82
N SER A 110 2.05 9.85 -9.76
CA SER A 110 2.82 9.44 -8.60
C SER A 110 4.03 8.60 -9.06
N LEU A 111 4.88 9.18 -9.90
CA LEU A 111 6.19 8.58 -10.18
C LEU A 111 7.03 8.46 -8.88
N VAL A 112 6.74 9.22 -7.82
CA VAL A 112 7.36 9.06 -6.50
C VAL A 112 6.35 9.37 -5.38
N ALA A 113 5.89 8.35 -4.66
CA ALA A 113 5.17 8.54 -3.40
C ALA A 113 5.45 7.39 -2.43
N VAL A 114 5.34 7.68 -1.14
CA VAL A 114 5.56 6.70 -0.05
C VAL A 114 4.30 5.84 0.16
N GLY A 115 3.63 5.49 -0.95
CA GLY A 115 2.31 4.87 -0.99
C GLY A 115 1.19 5.83 -1.43
N HIS A 116 0.13 5.26 -1.97
CA HIS A 116 -1.02 6.01 -2.47
C HIS A 116 -2.33 5.23 -2.35
N VAL A 117 -3.45 5.94 -2.42
CA VAL A 117 -4.81 5.42 -2.50
C VAL A 117 -5.40 5.86 -3.82
N ARG A 118 -6.01 4.93 -4.53
CA ARG A 118 -6.73 5.22 -5.77
C ARG A 118 -8.11 4.59 -5.76
N VAL A 119 -9.01 5.22 -6.50
CA VAL A 119 -10.35 4.69 -6.74
C VAL A 119 -10.30 3.89 -8.03
N SER A 120 -10.73 2.63 -7.98
CA SER A 120 -10.85 1.76 -9.14
C SER A 120 -12.32 1.47 -9.38
N SER A 121 -12.81 1.77 -10.58
CA SER A 121 -14.20 1.57 -10.96
C SER A 121 -14.30 0.77 -12.26
N THR A 122 -15.43 0.08 -12.41
CA THR A 122 -15.79 -0.61 -13.64
C THR A 122 -17.16 -0.14 -14.09
N LEU A 123 -17.27 0.24 -15.36
CA LEU A 123 -18.50 0.58 -16.04
C LEU A 123 -18.67 -0.32 -17.27
N ALA A 124 -19.84 -0.93 -17.42
CA ALA A 124 -20.24 -1.55 -18.67
C ALA A 124 -21.71 -1.26 -18.97
N SER A 125 -22.05 -0.84 -20.19
CA SER A 125 -23.45 -0.82 -20.64
C SER A 125 -23.88 -2.24 -21.03
N THR A 126 -25.12 -2.63 -20.72
CA THR A 126 -25.63 -3.96 -21.10
C THR A 126 -26.25 -3.99 -22.51
N ASN A 127 -26.29 -2.84 -23.22
CA ASN A 127 -27.08 -2.64 -24.45
C ASN A 127 -28.59 -2.93 -24.32
N GLU A 128 -29.09 -3.12 -23.10
CA GLU A 128 -30.50 -3.34 -22.83
C GLU A 128 -31.14 -2.02 -22.38
N ALA A 129 -32.14 -1.56 -23.12
CA ALA A 129 -32.90 -0.38 -22.75
C ALA A 129 -33.72 -0.67 -21.47
N CYS A 130 -33.67 0.25 -20.51
CA CYS A 130 -34.37 0.11 -19.23
C CYS A 130 -35.58 1.04 -19.09
N LEU A 131 -35.64 2.10 -19.90
CA LEU A 131 -36.77 3.00 -20.06
C LEU A 131 -36.94 3.32 -21.56
N GLU A 132 -37.92 4.16 -21.90
CA GLU A 132 -38.05 4.69 -23.27
C GLU A 132 -36.74 5.35 -23.73
N ASP A 133 -36.44 5.14 -25.01
CA ASP A 133 -35.18 5.47 -25.68
C ASP A 133 -34.73 6.94 -25.42
N PRO A 134 -33.46 7.24 -25.08
CA PRO A 134 -32.28 6.37 -24.99
C PRO A 134 -31.72 6.21 -23.56
N ILE A 135 -32.32 5.35 -22.73
CA ILE A 135 -31.81 5.02 -21.40
C ILE A 135 -31.54 3.51 -21.28
N TYR A 136 -30.26 3.16 -21.05
CA TYR A 136 -29.80 1.77 -20.95
C TYR A 136 -29.48 1.38 -19.50
N TRP A 137 -29.48 0.08 -19.26
CA TRP A 137 -28.89 -0.49 -18.06
C TRP A 137 -27.36 -0.43 -18.11
N TYR A 138 -26.78 -0.19 -16.93
CA TYR A 138 -25.34 -0.18 -16.71
C TYR A 138 -24.98 -1.05 -15.53
N VAL A 139 -23.83 -1.71 -15.61
CA VAL A 139 -23.23 -2.51 -14.54
C VAL A 139 -22.07 -1.71 -13.94
N TYR A 140 -22.11 -1.55 -12.61
CA TYR A 140 -21.15 -0.75 -11.85
C TYR A 140 -20.46 -1.58 -10.79
N ALA A 141 -19.16 -1.35 -10.60
CA ALA A 141 -18.43 -1.74 -9.40
C ALA A 141 -17.43 -0.63 -9.03
N LEU A 142 -17.22 -0.41 -7.74
CA LEU A 142 -16.22 0.52 -7.21
C LEU A 142 -15.43 -0.16 -6.10
N ARG A 143 -14.13 0.09 -6.08
CA ARG A 143 -13.17 -0.37 -5.08
C ARG A 143 -12.20 0.76 -4.78
N ILE A 144 -11.70 0.78 -3.56
CA ILE A 144 -10.54 1.59 -3.20
C ILE A 144 -9.33 0.66 -3.17
N VAL A 145 -8.26 1.04 -3.84
CA VAL A 145 -7.00 0.29 -3.85
C VAL A 145 -5.96 1.12 -3.11
N VAL A 146 -5.36 0.52 -2.09
CA VAL A 146 -4.23 1.08 -1.36
C VAL A 146 -2.98 0.41 -1.85
N VAL A 147 -2.00 1.21 -2.26
CA VAL A 147 -0.69 0.75 -2.71
C VAL A 147 0.33 1.23 -1.70
N GLU A 148 1.01 0.28 -1.05
CA GLU A 148 2.08 0.55 -0.09
C GLU A 148 3.42 0.83 -0.81
N PRO A 149 4.45 1.41 -0.14
CA PRO A 149 5.75 1.71 -0.75
C PRO A 149 6.43 0.51 -1.41
N ASP A 150 6.21 -0.70 -0.90
CA ASP A 150 6.75 -1.94 -1.45
C ASP A 150 5.96 -2.46 -2.67
N GLY A 151 4.97 -1.69 -3.13
CA GLY A 151 4.11 -2.02 -4.26
C GLY A 151 2.98 -2.98 -3.92
N THR A 152 2.83 -3.36 -2.64
CA THR A 152 1.76 -4.29 -2.25
C THR A 152 0.41 -3.60 -2.31
N GLU A 153 -0.58 -4.31 -2.87
CA GLU A 153 -1.93 -3.79 -3.08
C GLU A 153 -2.92 -4.41 -2.10
N THR A 154 -3.69 -3.54 -1.45
CA THR A 154 -4.84 -3.92 -0.62
C THR A 154 -6.11 -3.38 -1.25
N THR A 155 -7.03 -4.28 -1.61
CA THR A 155 -8.34 -3.89 -2.15
C THR A 155 -9.35 -3.72 -1.01
N LEU A 156 -10.04 -2.59 -1.02
CA LEU A 156 -11.06 -2.21 -0.06
C LEU A 156 -12.41 -2.00 -0.77
N VAL A 157 -13.50 -2.40 -0.11
CA VAL A 157 -14.87 -2.32 -0.63
C VAL A 157 -15.81 -1.64 0.37
N ASP A 158 -16.88 -1.03 -0.11
CA ASP A 158 -17.88 -0.44 0.77
C ASP A 158 -18.75 -1.53 1.47
N PRO A 159 -19.33 -1.24 2.65
CA PRO A 159 -20.13 -2.21 3.40
C PRO A 159 -21.41 -2.69 2.71
N VAL A 160 -21.95 -1.91 1.78
CA VAL A 160 -23.27 -2.15 1.18
C VAL A 160 -23.14 -3.05 -0.03
N THR A 161 -22.34 -2.65 -1.02
CA THR A 161 -22.14 -3.43 -2.25
C THR A 161 -21.10 -4.53 -2.07
N LYS A 162 -20.19 -4.37 -1.11
CA LYS A 162 -19.04 -5.27 -0.90
C LYS A 162 -18.20 -5.47 -2.17
N GLY A 163 -18.18 -4.46 -3.06
CA GLY A 163 -17.47 -4.50 -4.33
C GLY A 163 -18.08 -5.46 -5.35
N VAL A 164 -19.31 -5.93 -5.12
CA VAL A 164 -20.10 -6.73 -6.05
C VAL A 164 -20.66 -5.80 -7.13
N GLN A 165 -20.65 -6.28 -8.37
CA GLN A 165 -21.26 -5.57 -9.48
C GLN A 165 -22.77 -5.48 -9.29
N PHE A 166 -23.34 -4.29 -9.50
CA PHE A 166 -24.78 -4.09 -9.49
C PHE A 166 -25.23 -3.33 -10.74
N GLN A 167 -26.49 -3.56 -11.11
CA GLN A 167 -27.10 -3.00 -12.31
C GLN A 167 -28.00 -1.81 -11.95
N GLN A 168 -27.91 -0.72 -12.70
CA GLN A 168 -28.71 0.47 -12.50
C GLN A 168 -29.14 1.08 -13.83
N CYS A 169 -30.39 1.55 -13.88
CA CYS A 169 -31.00 2.11 -15.07
C CYS A 169 -30.62 3.59 -15.22
N GLY A 170 -30.01 3.94 -16.34
CA GLY A 170 -29.61 5.31 -16.65
C GLY A 170 -28.48 5.88 -15.79
N TYR A 171 -28.37 7.20 -15.83
CA TYR A 171 -27.29 7.97 -15.21
C TYR A 171 -27.69 8.48 -13.84
N VAL A 172 -27.61 7.62 -12.84
CA VAL A 172 -27.94 7.97 -11.46
C VAL A 172 -26.69 7.79 -10.61
N ALA A 173 -26.34 8.82 -9.84
CA ALA A 173 -25.20 8.76 -8.94
C ALA A 173 -25.47 7.72 -7.84
N TYR A 174 -24.51 6.82 -7.62
CA TYR A 174 -24.54 5.92 -6.47
C TYR A 174 -23.59 6.42 -5.39
N ASN A 175 -24.06 6.41 -4.14
CA ASN A 175 -23.27 6.82 -2.98
C ASN A 175 -22.76 5.58 -2.24
N TYR A 176 -21.45 5.35 -2.29
CA TYR A 176 -20.77 4.24 -1.62
C TYR A 176 -20.47 4.53 -0.14
N GLY A 177 -20.80 5.74 0.33
CA GLY A 177 -20.53 6.21 1.68
C GLY A 177 -19.06 6.60 1.85
N THR A 178 -18.60 6.58 3.11
CA THR A 178 -17.25 7.03 3.47
C THR A 178 -16.31 5.91 3.89
N THR A 179 -16.83 4.72 4.19
CA THR A 179 -16.04 3.66 4.84
C THR A 179 -15.82 2.53 3.87
N PHE A 180 -14.58 2.06 3.76
CA PHE A 180 -14.17 0.97 2.90
C PHE A 180 -13.30 -0.01 3.69
N GLN A 181 -13.53 -1.31 3.53
CA GLN A 181 -12.87 -2.36 4.31
C GLN A 181 -12.19 -3.38 3.41
N SER A 182 -11.04 -3.89 3.85
CA SER A 182 -10.27 -4.89 3.14
C SER A 182 -11.02 -6.21 2.97
N THR A 183 -10.90 -6.81 1.80
CA THR A 183 -11.47 -8.14 1.52
C THR A 183 -10.50 -9.30 1.73
N ASP A 184 -9.22 -8.99 1.95
CA ASP A 184 -8.09 -9.94 1.98
C ASP A 184 -7.66 -10.38 3.39
N GLY A 185 -8.38 -9.94 4.43
CA GLY A 185 -8.05 -10.25 5.82
C GLY A 185 -6.92 -9.41 6.41
N SER A 186 -6.43 -8.38 5.73
CA SER A 186 -5.46 -7.41 6.28
C SER A 186 -6.06 -6.51 7.38
N PHE A 187 -7.39 -6.54 7.55
CA PHE A 187 -8.15 -5.64 8.44
C PHE A 187 -7.89 -4.16 8.17
N THR A 188 -7.51 -3.83 6.93
CA THR A 188 -7.29 -2.45 6.51
C THR A 188 -8.64 -1.77 6.30
N THR A 189 -8.78 -0.56 6.82
CA THR A 189 -9.98 0.27 6.66
C THR A 189 -9.58 1.65 6.16
N PHE A 190 -10.26 2.13 5.13
CA PHE A 190 -10.14 3.51 4.67
C PHE A 190 -11.44 4.25 4.98
N VAL A 191 -11.31 5.45 5.56
CA VAL A 191 -12.43 6.35 5.85
C VAL A 191 -12.18 7.64 5.10
N SER A 192 -12.94 7.87 4.03
CA SER A 192 -12.86 9.10 3.24
C SER A 192 -13.46 10.29 4.01
N ASP A 193 -12.97 11.49 3.70
CA ASP A 193 -13.47 12.74 4.31
C ASP A 193 -14.87 13.13 3.83
N SER A 194 -15.26 12.65 2.66
CA SER A 194 -16.54 12.90 2.03
C SER A 194 -17.07 11.64 1.38
N ASN A 195 -18.38 11.59 1.14
CA ASN A 195 -19.02 10.47 0.46
C ASN A 195 -18.36 10.21 -0.90
N VAL A 196 -17.91 8.98 -1.10
CA VAL A 196 -17.44 8.53 -2.42
C VAL A 196 -18.68 8.25 -3.25
N THR A 197 -18.82 9.02 -4.32
CA THR A 197 -19.93 8.88 -5.26
C THR A 197 -19.39 8.51 -6.63
N GLY A 198 -20.05 7.56 -7.28
CA GLY A 198 -19.78 7.21 -8.66
C GLY A 198 -20.81 7.87 -9.57
N PHE A 199 -20.37 8.43 -10.69
CA PHE A 199 -21.24 8.90 -11.76
C PHE A 199 -20.72 8.31 -13.07
N ASN A 200 -21.57 7.58 -13.80
CA ASN A 200 -21.18 6.91 -15.05
C ASN A 200 -19.96 5.99 -14.87
N GLY A 201 -19.82 5.37 -13.71
CA GLY A 201 -18.70 4.49 -13.38
C GLY A 201 -17.32 5.15 -13.45
N GLU A 202 -17.28 6.48 -13.49
CA GLU A 202 -16.11 7.27 -13.16
C GLU A 202 -16.32 7.83 -11.74
N PRO A 203 -15.34 7.65 -10.83
CA PRO A 203 -15.36 8.40 -9.58
C PRO A 203 -15.27 9.89 -9.93
N LEU A 204 -16.01 10.75 -9.20
CA LEU A 204 -15.78 12.19 -9.32
C LEU A 204 -14.31 12.45 -8.96
N LEU A 205 -13.50 12.86 -9.94
CA LEU A 205 -12.05 13.02 -9.81
C LEU A 205 -11.69 13.74 -8.50
N GLY A 206 -10.83 13.11 -7.68
CA GLY A 206 -10.37 13.64 -6.39
C GLY A 206 -11.33 13.42 -5.21
N VAL A 207 -12.61 13.13 -5.45
CA VAL A 207 -13.63 12.93 -4.41
C VAL A 207 -13.68 11.45 -4.01
N GLY A 208 -12.71 11.03 -3.21
CA GLY A 208 -12.72 9.70 -2.59
C GLY A 208 -11.36 9.10 -2.28
N ALA A 209 -10.28 9.76 -2.69
CA ALA A 209 -8.92 9.37 -2.34
C ALA A 209 -8.32 10.23 -1.20
N THR A 210 -9.14 11.06 -0.55
CA THR A 210 -8.75 11.88 0.60
C THR A 210 -9.46 11.37 1.86
N GLY A 211 -8.70 11.06 2.90
CA GLY A 211 -9.24 10.38 4.08
C GLY A 211 -8.19 9.87 5.04
N TYR A 212 -8.59 8.93 5.90
CA TYR A 212 -7.73 8.24 6.85
C TYR A 212 -7.65 6.76 6.52
N LEU A 213 -6.43 6.23 6.54
CA LEU A 213 -6.18 4.79 6.43
C LEU A 213 -5.87 4.24 7.82
N PHE A 214 -6.45 3.11 8.16
CA PHE A 214 -6.16 2.34 9.36
C PHE A 214 -5.74 0.94 8.94
N THR A 215 -4.59 0.48 9.39
CA THR A 215 -4.07 -0.86 9.06
C THR A 215 -4.37 -1.83 10.20
N GLY A 216 -4.52 -3.11 9.90
CA GLY A 216 -4.82 -4.14 10.90
C GLY A 216 -3.76 -4.28 12.00
N ASP A 217 -2.56 -3.77 11.78
CA ASP A 217 -1.47 -3.78 12.74
C ASP A 217 -1.44 -2.55 13.67
N GLY A 218 -2.46 -1.68 13.60
CA GLY A 218 -2.60 -0.50 14.46
C GLY A 218 -1.98 0.77 13.90
N GLY A 219 -1.42 0.72 12.69
CA GLY A 219 -0.94 1.90 11.97
C GLY A 219 -2.09 2.81 11.49
N LYS A 220 -1.78 4.09 11.33
CA LYS A 220 -2.71 5.10 10.80
C LYS A 220 -2.01 5.99 9.79
N ALA A 221 -2.66 6.28 8.66
CA ALA A 221 -2.19 7.26 7.70
C ALA A 221 -3.24 8.34 7.46
N ARG A 222 -2.77 9.52 7.06
CA ARG A 222 -3.59 10.53 6.40
C ARG A 222 -3.28 10.54 4.92
N VAL A 223 -4.33 10.51 4.12
CA VAL A 223 -4.28 10.54 2.68
C VAL A 223 -4.92 11.83 2.19
N GLN A 224 -4.26 12.50 1.26
CA GLN A 224 -4.75 13.69 0.59
C GLN A 224 -4.46 13.58 -0.91
N ASP A 225 -5.52 13.72 -1.71
CA ASP A 225 -5.47 13.61 -3.16
C ASP A 225 -4.81 12.30 -3.62
N GLY A 226 -5.12 11.22 -2.89
CA GLY A 226 -4.56 9.89 -3.09
C GLY A 226 -3.15 9.69 -2.55
N LYS A 227 -2.45 10.71 -2.03
CA LYS A 227 -1.07 10.57 -1.53
C LYS A 227 -1.02 10.51 -0.01
N PHE A 228 -0.14 9.70 0.54
CA PHE A 228 0.10 9.70 1.99
C PHE A 228 0.84 10.98 2.40
N ILE A 229 0.23 11.80 3.26
CA ILE A 229 0.86 13.04 3.77
C ILE A 229 1.47 12.85 5.16
N TRP A 230 0.99 11.88 5.93
CA TRP A 230 1.69 11.38 7.12
C TRP A 230 1.25 9.96 7.49
N ARG A 231 2.10 9.27 8.24
CA ARG A 231 1.81 7.96 8.87
C ARG A 231 2.24 7.94 10.33
N ILE A 232 1.50 7.18 11.13
CA ILE A 232 1.82 6.83 12.51
C ILE A 232 1.88 5.30 12.57
N ASP A 233 3.00 4.75 13.05
CA ASP A 233 3.14 3.31 13.25
C ASP A 233 2.47 2.84 14.56
N ARG A 234 2.43 1.51 14.79
CA ARG A 234 1.83 0.92 16.00
C ARG A 234 2.48 1.38 17.31
N ASN A 235 3.69 1.92 17.25
CA ASN A 235 4.45 2.41 18.41
C ASN A 235 4.28 3.92 18.61
N GLY A 236 3.45 4.60 17.79
CA GLY A 236 3.21 6.03 17.87
C GLY A 236 4.27 6.89 17.16
N ASN A 237 5.21 6.30 16.42
CA ASN A 237 6.18 7.08 15.66
C ASN A 237 5.49 7.70 14.44
N LYS A 238 5.60 9.02 14.28
CA LYS A 238 5.02 9.76 13.16
C LYS A 238 6.07 10.09 12.10
N THR A 239 5.75 9.81 10.84
CA THR A 239 6.51 10.25 9.66
C THR A 239 5.62 11.15 8.81
N GLU A 240 6.12 12.32 8.40
CA GLU A 240 5.40 13.28 7.55
C GLU A 240 6.07 13.36 6.17
N PHE A 241 5.25 13.56 5.13
CA PHE A 241 5.69 13.61 3.74
C PHE A 241 5.25 14.94 3.12
N THR A 242 6.17 15.59 2.43
CA THR A 242 5.88 16.79 1.64
C THR A 242 6.20 16.48 0.18
N TYR A 243 5.25 16.79 -0.71
CA TYR A 243 5.39 16.61 -2.14
C TYR A 243 5.53 17.97 -2.80
N ASP A 244 6.51 18.11 -3.70
CA ASP A 244 6.58 19.27 -4.56
C ASP A 244 5.57 19.12 -5.70
N SER A 245 4.72 20.12 -5.90
CA SER A 245 3.76 20.18 -7.00
C SER A 245 4.41 20.57 -8.34
N SER A 246 5.70 20.92 -8.35
CA SER A 246 6.41 21.44 -9.52
C SER A 246 6.86 20.40 -10.54
N ILE A 247 6.82 19.11 -10.20
CA ILE A 247 7.31 18.04 -11.09
C ILE A 247 6.14 17.37 -11.80
N ASP A 248 5.66 17.99 -12.88
CA ASP A 248 4.73 17.38 -13.82
C ASP A 248 5.50 16.70 -14.96
N PHE A 249 5.71 15.39 -14.88
CA PHE A 249 6.32 14.62 -15.97
C PHE A 249 5.40 14.42 -17.18
N ARG A 250 4.20 15.03 -17.21
CA ARG A 250 3.27 14.97 -18.36
C ARG A 250 3.80 15.59 -19.65
N GLN A 251 4.95 16.27 -19.63
CA GLN A 251 5.64 16.67 -20.86
C GLN A 251 6.66 15.61 -21.30
N LEU A 252 6.20 14.40 -21.60
CA LEU A 252 6.86 13.66 -22.67
C LEU A 252 6.52 14.41 -23.96
N PRO A 253 7.51 14.82 -24.78
CA PRO A 253 7.23 15.42 -26.07
C PRO A 253 6.34 14.46 -26.83
N THR A 254 5.09 14.85 -27.11
CA THR A 254 4.31 14.20 -28.14
C THR A 254 5.10 14.41 -29.41
N GLY A 255 5.83 13.39 -29.83
CA GLY A 255 6.65 13.42 -31.02
C GLY A 255 5.77 13.74 -32.22
N ASN A 256 5.71 15.02 -32.57
CA ASN A 256 5.30 15.43 -33.90
C ASN A 256 6.39 14.87 -34.82
N SER A 257 5.99 14.00 -35.75
CA SER A 257 6.87 13.14 -36.55
C SER A 257 7.87 13.84 -37.46
N ASP A 258 8.00 15.16 -37.39
CA ASP A 258 8.66 15.96 -38.41
C ASP A 258 9.88 16.76 -37.94
N ASN A 259 10.32 16.65 -36.69
CA ASN A 259 11.55 17.31 -36.25
C ASN A 259 12.48 16.35 -35.50
N GLY A 260 13.63 16.09 -36.13
CA GLY A 260 14.66 15.19 -35.65
C GLY A 260 15.09 15.47 -34.22
N PHE A 261 15.26 14.39 -33.47
CA PHE A 261 15.79 14.37 -32.12
C PHE A 261 17.22 14.96 -32.12
N GLN A 262 17.39 16.19 -31.64
CA GLN A 262 18.69 16.78 -31.35
C GLN A 262 18.94 16.69 -29.84
N TRP A 263 19.87 15.82 -29.45
CA TRP A 263 20.44 15.80 -28.11
C TRP A 263 21.22 17.11 -27.89
N GLN A 264 20.67 18.06 -27.13
CA GLN A 264 21.50 19.08 -26.48
C GLN A 264 21.94 18.50 -25.14
N GLY A 265 23.19 18.04 -25.08
CA GLY A 265 23.83 17.68 -23.83
C GLY A 265 24.09 18.95 -23.03
N ASP A 266 23.46 19.07 -21.87
CA ASP A 266 23.82 20.09 -20.90
C ASP A 266 25.23 19.83 -20.38
N GLN A 267 26.14 20.74 -20.73
CA GLN A 267 27.49 20.82 -20.23
C GLN A 267 27.43 21.32 -18.79
N TYR A 268 27.64 20.44 -17.81
CA TYR A 268 28.07 20.87 -16.48
C TYR A 268 29.60 21.03 -16.50
N SER A 269 30.06 22.29 -16.52
CA SER A 269 31.46 22.64 -16.31
C SER A 269 31.71 23.03 -14.85
N ILE A 270 32.51 22.17 -14.20
CA ILE A 270 33.22 22.21 -12.89
C ILE A 270 32.37 22.33 -11.63
#